data_AF-A0A086CFU3-F1
#
_entry.id   AF-A0A086CFU3-F1
#
_cell.length_a   1.000
_cell.length_b   1.000
_cell.length_c   1.000
_cell.angle_alpha   90.00
_cell.angle_beta   90.00
_cell.angle_gamma   90.00
#
_symmetry.space_group_name_H-M   'P 1'
#
loop_
_entity.id
_entity.type
_entity.pdbx_description
1 polymer ?
#
loop_
_entity_poly.entity_id
_entity_poly.type
_entity_poly.pdbx_seq_one_letter_code
_entity_poly.pdbx_strand_id
1 'polypeptide(L)'
;MSFTITISNFTPKPHTPFQWHSVSNSEFKDKQKLLKEAFKSQKVIKVNYTDLRISRMEDFIGRGDRRLSKVIKRAWELGAGMDS
;
A
#
# COMPACT_ATOMS: atom_id res chain seq x y z
N MET A 1 15.88 -24.22 7.25
CA MET A 1 14.55 -23.70 7.63
C MET A 1 14.45 -22.29 7.07
N SER A 2 13.50 -22.00 6.19
CA SER A 2 13.32 -20.66 5.61
C SER A 2 12.14 -19.97 6.30
N PHE A 3 12.33 -18.72 6.70
CA PHE A 3 11.29 -17.90 7.32
C PHE A 3 10.80 -16.86 6.31
N THR A 4 9.49 -16.68 6.22
CA THR A 4 8.89 -15.65 5.37
C THR A 4 8.33 -14.53 6.24
N ILE A 5 8.71 -13.29 5.95
CA ILE A 5 8.22 -12.09 6.61
C ILE A 5 7.48 -11.26 5.57
N THR A 6 6.29 -10.77 5.92
CA THR A 6 5.55 -9.81 5.11
C THR A 6 5.54 -8.48 5.82
N ILE A 7 6.03 -7.43 5.14
CA ILE A 7 6.05 -6.07 5.64
C ILE A 7 5.02 -5.26 4.86
N SER A 8 3.96 -4.87 5.55
CA SER A 8 2.87 -4.08 5.00
C SER A 8 3.06 -2.60 5.30
N ASN A 9 2.64 -1.75 4.37
CA ASN A 9 2.62 -0.31 4.59
C ASN A 9 1.50 0.05 5.56
N PHE A 10 1.67 1.17 6.26
CA PHE A 10 0.61 1.72 7.08
C PHE A 10 -0.47 2.33 6.19
N THR A 11 -1.66 1.73 6.18
CA THR A 11 -2.84 2.27 5.50
C THR A 11 -3.84 2.77 6.57
N PRO A 12 -4.03 4.09 6.71
CA PRO A 12 -5.05 4.69 7.57
C PRO A 12 -6.43 4.10 7.32
N LYS A 13 -7.12 3.73 8.41
CA LYS A 13 -8.49 3.22 8.32
C LYS A 13 -9.49 4.32 8.71
N PRO A 14 -10.66 4.36 8.06
CA PRO A 14 -11.74 5.26 8.45
C PRO A 14 -12.06 5.11 9.94
N HIS A 15 -12.43 6.21 10.60
CA HIS A 15 -12.83 6.21 12.02
C HIS A 15 -11.72 5.78 13.00
N THR A 16 -10.45 5.92 12.62
CA THR A 16 -9.30 5.76 13.52
C THR A 16 -8.62 7.11 13.80
N PRO A 17 -7.90 7.30 14.92
CA PRO A 17 -7.16 8.54 15.18
C PRO A 17 -6.17 8.90 14.06
N PHE A 18 -5.67 7.90 13.34
CA PHE A 18 -4.72 8.08 12.25
C PHE A 18 -5.37 8.25 10.88
N GLN A 19 -6.70 8.38 10.79
CA GLN A 19 -7.41 8.46 9.50
C GLN A 19 -6.93 9.61 8.60
N TRP A 20 -6.31 10.65 9.16
CA TRP A 20 -5.76 11.81 8.45
C TRP A 20 -4.23 11.79 8.31
N HIS A 21 -3.57 10.78 8.88
CA HIS A 21 -2.12 10.66 8.80
C HIS A 21 -1.73 10.23 7.38
N SER A 22 -0.92 11.03 6.70
CA SER A 22 -0.39 10.70 5.37
C SER A 22 1.12 10.57 5.45
N VAL A 23 1.64 9.57 4.74
CA VAL A 23 3.07 9.33 4.58
C VAL A 23 3.39 9.54 3.11
N SER A 24 4.45 10.30 2.83
CA SER A 24 4.81 10.62 1.45
C SER A 24 5.33 9.39 0.70
N ASN A 25 5.20 9.40 -0.63
CA ASN A 25 5.71 8.32 -1.49
C ASN A 25 7.23 8.17 -1.41
N SER A 26 7.94 9.29 -1.28
CA SER A 26 9.40 9.31 -1.07
C SER A 26 9.76 8.61 0.22
N GLU A 27 9.08 8.95 1.32
CA GLU A 27 9.36 8.37 2.63
C GLU A 27 9.09 6.85 2.66
N PHE A 28 8.01 6.39 2.03
CA PHE A 28 7.76 4.95 1.90
C PHE A 28 8.85 4.24 1.08
N LYS A 29 9.29 4.84 -0.01
CA LYS A 29 10.35 4.29 -0.86
C LYS A 29 11.68 4.20 -0.10
N ASP A 30 12.00 5.23 0.67
CA ASP A 30 13.22 5.30 1.48
C ASP A 30 13.18 4.27 2.61
N LYS A 31 12.06 4.12 3.31
CA LYS A 31 11.85 3.07 4.33
C LYS A 31 11.97 1.67 3.75
N GLN A 32 11.38 1.41 2.57
CA GLN A 32 11.54 0.11 1.90
C GLN A 32 12.99 -0.15 1.48
N LYS A 33 13.71 0.87 1.01
CA LYS A 33 15.14 0.74 0.66
C LYS A 33 15.95 0.36 1.89
N LEU A 34 15.76 1.06 3.00
CA LEU A 34 16.42 0.77 4.28
C LEU A 34 16.18 -0.68 4.74
N LEU A 35 14.92 -1.14 4.69
CA LEU A 35 14.60 -2.52 5.07
C LEU A 35 15.24 -3.54 4.12
N LYS A 36 15.21 -3.31 2.81
CA LYS A 36 15.87 -4.18 1.83
C LYS A 36 17.37 -4.29 2.08
N GLU A 37 18.02 -3.19 2.42
CA GLU A 37 19.44 -3.16 2.77
C GLU A 37 19.70 -3.93 4.07
N ALA A 38 18.88 -3.75 5.10
CA ALA A 38 19.00 -4.46 6.38
C ALA A 38 18.87 -5.99 6.24
N PHE A 39 17.97 -6.45 5.37
CA PHE A 39 17.75 -7.89 5.12
C PHE A 39 18.67 -8.48 4.03
N LYS A 40 19.50 -7.67 3.36
CA LYS A 40 20.30 -8.12 2.21
C LYS A 40 21.24 -9.29 2.52
N SER A 41 21.80 -9.34 3.72
CA SER A 41 22.71 -10.42 4.16
C SER A 41 21.99 -11.66 4.71
N GLN A 42 20.69 -11.58 4.96
CA GLN A 42 19.90 -12.62 5.62
C GLN A 42 19.32 -13.61 4.61
N LYS A 43 20.17 -14.52 4.07
CA LYS A 43 19.80 -15.45 2.99
C LYS A 43 18.69 -16.46 3.33
N VAL A 44 18.42 -16.69 4.61
CA VAL A 44 17.38 -17.64 5.08
C VAL A 44 16.00 -17.00 5.25
N ILE A 45 15.90 -15.67 5.08
CA ILE A 45 14.67 -14.90 5.27
C ILE A 45 14.18 -14.42 3.90
N LYS A 46 12.97 -14.83 3.52
CA LYS A 46 12.25 -14.26 2.39
C LYS A 46 11.40 -13.09 2.88
N VAL A 47 11.68 -11.88 2.40
CA VAL A 47 10.91 -10.68 2.77
C VAL A 47 10.01 -10.25 1.62
N ASN A 48 8.71 -10.21 1.85
CA ASN A 48 7.72 -9.66 0.93
C ASN A 48 7.35 -8.25 1.40
N TYR A 49 7.31 -7.30 0.47
CA TYR A 49 6.91 -5.93 0.72
C TYR A 49 5.60 -5.66 -0.02
N THR A 50 4.62 -5.07 0.66
CA THR A 50 3.40 -4.62 -0.01
C THR A 50 3.72 -3.52 -1.02
N ASP A 51 3.16 -3.63 -2.22
CA ASP A 51 3.32 -2.63 -3.27
C ASP A 51 2.75 -1.28 -2.82
N LEU A 52 3.57 -0.24 -2.94
CA LEU A 52 3.19 1.14 -2.63
C LEU A 52 2.02 1.63 -3.48
N ARG A 53 1.86 1.12 -4.71
CA ARG A 53 0.71 1.43 -5.57
C ARG A 53 -0.60 0.98 -4.94
N ILE A 54 -0.62 -0.21 -4.36
CA ILE A 54 -1.82 -0.80 -3.74
C ILE A 54 -2.18 0.00 -2.49
N SER A 55 -1.22 0.20 -1.58
CA SER A 55 -1.47 0.94 -0.33
C SER A 55 -1.93 2.38 -0.59
N ARG A 56 -1.41 3.05 -1.63
CA ARG A 56 -1.90 4.36 -2.07
C ARG A 56 -3.35 4.32 -2.52
N MET A 57 -3.73 3.30 -3.28
CA MET A 57 -5.10 3.17 -3.75
C MET A 57 -6.06 2.93 -2.59
N GLU A 58 -5.68 2.06 -1.65
CA GLU A 58 -6.46 1.83 -0.42
C GLU A 58 -6.61 3.10 0.41
N ASP A 59 -5.54 3.88 0.54
CA ASP A 59 -5.54 5.13 1.30
C ASP A 59 -6.44 6.19 0.65
N PHE A 60 -6.31 6.36 -0.67
CA PHE A 60 -7.15 7.29 -1.43
C PHE A 60 -8.64 6.91 -1.36
N ILE A 61 -8.95 5.63 -1.50
CA ILE A 61 -10.32 5.12 -1.40
C ILE A 61 -10.85 5.24 0.04
N GLY A 62 -10.03 4.89 1.03
CA GLY A 62 -10.38 4.90 2.45
C GLY A 62 -10.64 6.30 3.01
N ARG A 63 -9.98 7.33 2.47
CA ARG A 63 -10.25 8.75 2.83
C ARG A 63 -11.33 9.39 1.96
N GLY A 64 -11.75 8.73 0.88
CA GLY A 64 -12.76 9.23 -0.02
C GLY A 64 -14.13 9.33 0.64
N ASP A 65 -14.97 10.24 0.15
CA ASP A 65 -16.37 10.34 0.52
C ASP A 65 -17.28 9.84 -0.62
N ARG A 66 -18.59 10.08 -0.50
CA ARG A 66 -19.58 9.71 -1.53
C ARG A 66 -19.25 10.26 -2.92
N ARG A 67 -18.47 11.33 -3.06
CA ARG A 67 -18.08 11.90 -4.36
C ARG A 67 -17.16 10.95 -5.14
N LEU A 68 -16.40 10.10 -4.44
CA LEU A 68 -15.53 9.10 -5.06
C LEU A 68 -16.30 8.04 -5.86
N SER A 69 -17.59 7.83 -5.56
CA SER A 69 -18.47 6.92 -6.31
C SER A 69 -18.46 7.17 -7.82
N LYS A 70 -18.43 8.45 -8.24
CA LYS A 70 -18.39 8.82 -9.66
C LYS A 70 -17.08 8.40 -10.32
N VAL A 71 -15.96 8.53 -9.61
CA VAL A 71 -14.63 8.14 -10.08
C VAL A 71 -14.54 6.62 -10.21
N ILE A 72 -14.99 5.89 -9.19
CA ILE A 72 -15.01 4.41 -9.20
C ILE A 72 -15.89 3.90 -10.35
N LYS A 73 -17.10 4.44 -10.49
CA LYS A 73 -18.00 4.09 -11.60
C LYS A 73 -17.35 4.36 -12.94
N ARG A 74 -16.70 5.51 -13.12
CA ARG A 74 -16.04 5.87 -14.37
C ARG A 74 -14.85 4.96 -14.67
N ALA A 75 -14.05 4.60 -13.67
CA ALA A 75 -12.94 3.68 -13.83
C ALA A 75 -13.44 2.31 -14.32
N TRP A 76 -14.52 1.80 -13.72
CA TRP A 76 -15.14 0.54 -14.15
C TRP A 76 -15.70 0.62 -15.58
N GLU A 77 -16.39 1.71 -15.94
CA GLU A 77 -16.87 1.94 -17.32
C GLU A 77 -15.73 2.00 -18.35
N LEU A 78 -14.52 2.35 -17.92
CA LEU A 78 -13.30 2.35 -18.74
C LEU A 78 -12.56 1.01 -18.74
N GLY A 79 -13.11 -0.03 -18.11
CA GLY A 79 -12.55 -1.37 -18.09
C GLY A 79 -11.68 -1.71 -16.88
N ALA A 80 -11.59 -0.83 -15.87
CA ALA A 80 -10.88 -1.18 -14.64
C ALA A 80 -11.54 -2.40 -13.97
N GLY A 81 -10.74 -3.45 -13.73
CA GLY A 81 -11.21 -4.72 -13.16
C GLY A 81 -11.65 -5.77 -14.20
N MET A 82 -11.47 -5.53 -15.50
CA MET A 82 -11.68 -6.53 -16.55
C MET A 82 -10.42 -7.37 -16.85
N ASP A 83 -9.33 -7.14 -16.12
CA ASP A 83 -8.11 -7.94 -16.20
C ASP A 83 -8.34 -9.24 -15.39
N SER A 84 -8.70 -10.33 -16.08
CA SER A 84 -8.67 -11.70 -15.54
C SER A 84 -7.44 -12.44 -16.06
#